data_AF-A0A2N9NSZ5-F1
#
_entry.id   AF-A0A2N9NSZ5-F1
#
_cell.length_a   1.000
_cell.length_b   1.000
_cell.length_c   1.000
_cell.angle_alpha   90.00
_cell.angle_beta   90.00
_cell.angle_gamma   90.00
#
_symmetry.space_group_name_H-M   'P 1'
#
loop_
_entity.id
_entity.type
_entity.pdbx_description
1 polymer ?
#
loop_
_entity_poly.entity_id
_entity_poly.type
_entity_poly.pdbx_seq_one_letter_code
_entity_poly.pdbx_strand_id
1 'polypeptide(L)'
;MEPWYKIVIPRPELREGRSLDPSEFAVHLEQVVAGTAPRDYVEPAKFFSRNYFSKALVEHCGMVLRRLDGETANTAPVLSLITQFGGGKTHTLTALYHLCNSGAGAKDFSGVADMMKATGLKEIPSAKAAIFVGNSWDAAPGRETPWMDIADQLAGEQGRALFGKNAPGTKAIGDLLRLVGKPVLILFDETLNYIARHPEQSGQFHSFMQNLTVALTSAERAVGLFSLPASPTEMTEELLEWQDKLTKVVGRVGKDLVVNDASEVSEIVRRRLFENAGRDSMKRAASRQFSN
;
A
#
# COMPACT_ATOMS: atom_id res chain seq x y z
N MET A 1 36.52 24.00 -3.54
CA MET A 1 35.19 23.34 -3.50
C MET A 1 35.04 22.77 -2.11
N GLU A 2 33.93 23.03 -1.42
CA GLU A 2 33.71 22.47 -0.08
C GLU A 2 33.61 20.93 -0.18
N PRO A 3 34.26 20.14 0.70
CA PRO A 3 34.25 18.69 0.61
C PRO A 3 32.83 18.11 0.72
N TRP A 4 32.50 17.13 -0.12
CA TRP A 4 31.15 16.59 -0.22
C TRP A 4 30.59 16.09 1.12
N TYR A 5 31.43 15.51 1.98
CA TYR A 5 31.06 15.00 3.30
C TYR A 5 30.70 16.09 4.33
N LYS A 6 30.97 17.37 4.03
CA LYS A 6 30.51 18.50 4.85
C LYS A 6 29.14 19.05 4.43
N ILE A 7 28.65 18.63 3.26
CA ILE A 7 27.44 19.14 2.62
C ILE A 7 26.36 18.06 2.59
N VAL A 8 26.76 16.82 2.33
CA VAL A 8 25.90 15.66 2.41
C VAL A 8 25.82 15.25 3.88
N ILE A 9 24.63 15.37 4.45
CA ILE A 9 24.38 15.08 5.86
C ILE A 9 23.67 13.71 5.92
N PRO A 10 24.36 12.64 6.33
CA PRO A 10 23.70 11.38 6.66
C PRO A 10 22.74 11.62 7.82
N ARG A 11 21.71 10.78 7.92
CA ARG A 11 20.75 10.94 9.00
C ARG A 11 21.38 10.80 10.39
N PRO A 12 20.77 11.40 11.44
CA PRO A 12 21.28 11.29 12.81
C PRO A 12 21.57 9.85 13.23
N GLU A 13 20.70 8.90 12.86
CA GLU A 13 20.84 7.49 13.25
C GLU A 13 22.11 6.85 12.65
N LEU A 14 22.44 7.20 11.40
CA LEU A 14 23.69 6.80 10.72
C LEU A 14 24.92 7.48 11.34
N ARG A 15 24.78 8.74 11.76
CA ARG A 15 25.88 9.51 12.39
C ARG A 15 26.16 9.06 13.82
N GLU A 16 25.13 8.62 14.53
CA GLU A 16 25.19 8.16 15.92
C GLU A 16 25.58 6.68 16.03
N GLY A 17 25.76 5.98 14.91
CA GLY A 17 26.09 4.56 14.90
C GLY A 17 24.99 3.67 15.50
N ARG A 18 23.72 4.14 15.48
CA ARG A 18 22.58 3.29 15.86
C ARG A 18 22.47 2.12 14.89
N SER A 19 21.95 1.00 15.39
CA SER A 19 21.74 -0.21 14.57
C SER A 19 21.05 0.15 13.26
N LEU A 20 21.64 -0.23 12.14
CA LEU A 20 21.04 -0.14 10.81
C LEU A 20 20.37 -1.47 10.50
N ASP A 21 19.55 -1.97 11.42
CA ASP A 21 18.82 -3.20 11.16
C ASP A 21 17.95 -2.98 9.91
N PRO A 22 18.15 -3.75 8.82
CA PRO A 22 17.34 -3.63 7.61
C PRO A 22 15.83 -3.67 7.89
N SER A 23 15.41 -4.34 8.97
CA SER A 23 14.02 -4.38 9.42
C SER A 23 13.50 -3.03 9.94
N GLU A 24 14.33 -2.16 10.52
CA GLU A 24 13.95 -0.79 10.89
C GLU A 24 13.67 0.09 9.65
N PHE A 25 14.17 -0.32 8.47
CA PHE A 25 13.88 0.31 7.20
C PHE A 25 12.69 -0.32 6.45
N ALA A 26 12.17 -1.46 6.94
CA ALA A 26 10.96 -2.05 6.40
C ALA A 26 9.73 -1.28 6.88
N VAL A 27 8.73 -1.18 6.00
CA VAL A 27 7.43 -0.59 6.35
C VAL A 27 6.51 -1.74 6.73
N HIS A 28 5.86 -1.64 7.89
CA HIS A 28 4.88 -2.61 8.38
C HIS A 28 3.53 -1.91 8.47
N LEU A 29 2.63 -2.18 7.52
CA LEU A 29 1.37 -1.45 7.39
C LEU A 29 0.50 -1.58 8.64
N GLU A 30 0.46 -2.77 9.24
CA GLU A 30 -0.26 -3.03 10.49
C GLU A 30 0.24 -2.16 11.65
N GLN A 31 1.57 -1.96 11.75
CA GLN A 31 2.16 -1.14 12.80
C GLN A 31 1.93 0.35 12.55
N VAL A 32 1.90 0.78 11.28
CA VAL A 32 1.56 2.16 10.90
C VAL A 32 0.12 2.48 11.31
N VAL A 33 -0.80 1.59 10.99
CA VAL A 33 -2.24 1.75 11.29
C VAL A 33 -2.49 1.71 12.81
N ALA A 34 -1.77 0.85 13.53
CA ALA A 34 -1.84 0.77 14.99
C ALA A 34 -1.12 1.92 15.72
N GLY A 35 -0.34 2.74 15.02
CA GLY A 35 0.48 3.81 15.61
C GLY A 35 1.68 3.32 16.41
N THR A 36 2.09 2.05 16.23
CA THR A 36 3.21 1.42 16.93
C THR A 36 4.51 1.40 16.11
N ALA A 37 4.45 1.72 14.82
CA ALA A 37 5.62 1.90 13.98
C ALA A 37 6.45 3.14 14.39
N PRO A 38 7.72 3.25 13.95
CA PRO A 38 8.50 4.47 14.10
C PRO A 38 7.75 5.71 13.60
N ARG A 39 7.95 6.86 14.25
CA ARG A 39 7.24 8.12 13.96
C ARG A 39 7.36 8.54 12.49
N ASP A 40 8.44 8.15 11.84
CA ASP A 40 8.71 8.44 10.43
C ASP A 40 7.80 7.69 9.46
N TYR A 41 7.19 6.60 9.90
CA TYR A 41 6.17 5.86 9.14
C TYR A 41 4.75 6.20 9.61
N VAL A 42 4.53 6.46 10.90
CA VAL A 42 3.21 6.80 11.45
C VAL A 42 2.75 8.21 11.06
N GLU A 43 3.65 9.19 11.11
CA GLU A 43 3.30 10.60 10.83
C GLU A 43 3.35 10.88 9.32
N PRO A 44 2.22 11.24 8.67
CA PRO A 44 2.17 11.40 7.21
C PRO A 44 3.19 12.41 6.67
N ALA A 45 3.35 13.57 7.34
CA ALA A 45 4.30 14.59 6.92
C ALA A 45 5.75 14.08 6.90
N LYS A 46 6.14 13.29 7.92
CA LYS A 46 7.48 12.68 7.98
C LYS A 46 7.63 11.59 6.94
N PHE A 47 6.62 10.73 6.79
CA PHE A 47 6.58 9.68 5.76
C PHE A 47 6.83 10.26 4.36
N PHE A 48 6.07 11.29 3.97
CA PHE A 48 6.19 11.90 2.64
C PHE A 48 7.45 12.74 2.45
N SER A 49 7.98 13.37 3.51
CA SER A 49 9.28 14.07 3.42
C SER A 49 10.43 13.13 3.03
N ARG A 50 10.31 11.84 3.42
CA ARG A 50 11.28 10.78 3.16
C ARG A 50 10.90 9.91 1.96
N ASN A 51 9.72 10.10 1.42
CA ASN A 51 9.22 9.36 0.27
C ASN A 51 9.87 9.87 -1.03
N TYR A 52 10.09 8.95 -1.96
CA TYR A 52 10.35 9.26 -3.35
C TYR A 52 9.11 8.92 -4.17
N PHE A 53 8.50 9.93 -4.79
CA PHE A 53 7.38 9.74 -5.72
C PHE A 53 7.92 9.24 -7.05
N SER A 54 8.18 7.94 -7.14
CA SER A 54 8.50 7.27 -8.40
C SER A 54 7.36 7.45 -9.40
N LYS A 55 7.69 7.29 -10.69
CA LYS A 55 6.66 7.31 -11.74
C LYS A 55 5.58 6.26 -11.47
N ALA A 56 5.98 5.07 -11.03
CA ALA A 56 5.07 4.00 -10.63
C ALA A 56 4.17 4.42 -9.46
N LEU A 57 4.73 4.97 -8.37
CA LEU A 57 3.93 5.40 -7.22
C LEU A 57 2.92 6.49 -7.60
N VAL A 58 3.33 7.46 -8.43
CA VAL A 58 2.43 8.51 -8.95
C VAL A 58 1.29 7.92 -9.75
N GLU A 59 1.57 6.99 -10.66
CA GLU A 59 0.54 6.31 -11.46
C GLU A 59 -0.44 5.53 -10.57
N HIS A 60 0.10 4.72 -9.65
CA HIS A 60 -0.66 3.84 -8.77
C HIS A 60 -1.57 4.66 -7.83
N CYS A 61 -1.03 5.70 -7.20
CA CYS A 61 -1.82 6.63 -6.39
C CYS A 61 -2.88 7.33 -7.24
N GLY A 62 -2.54 7.80 -8.44
CA GLY A 62 -3.48 8.45 -9.35
C GLY A 62 -4.69 7.58 -9.70
N MET A 63 -4.46 6.31 -10.07
CA MET A 63 -5.54 5.37 -10.40
C MET A 63 -6.50 5.15 -9.23
N VAL A 64 -5.95 4.98 -8.03
CA VAL A 64 -6.72 4.74 -6.80
C VAL A 64 -7.53 5.97 -6.41
N LEU A 65 -6.87 7.13 -6.32
CA LEU A 65 -7.50 8.34 -5.83
C LEU A 65 -8.56 8.84 -6.82
N ARG A 66 -8.35 8.73 -8.13
CA ARG A 66 -9.39 9.05 -9.13
C ARG A 66 -10.60 8.15 -9.00
N ARG A 67 -10.42 6.84 -8.75
CA ARG A 67 -11.55 5.94 -8.46
C ARG A 67 -12.33 6.37 -7.22
N LEU A 68 -11.63 6.72 -6.14
CA LEU A 68 -12.26 7.17 -4.90
C LEU A 68 -12.99 8.53 -5.07
N ASP A 69 -12.51 9.37 -5.99
CA ASP A 69 -13.18 10.61 -6.40
C ASP A 69 -14.41 10.37 -7.29
N GLY A 70 -14.67 9.12 -7.70
CA GLY A 70 -15.84 8.72 -8.49
C GLY A 70 -15.58 8.66 -9.99
N GLU A 71 -14.34 8.85 -10.44
CA GLU A 71 -13.99 8.59 -11.83
C GLU A 71 -13.94 7.08 -12.08
N THR A 72 -14.70 6.60 -13.07
CA THR A 72 -14.77 5.17 -13.43
C THR A 72 -14.09 4.85 -14.77
N ALA A 73 -13.71 5.87 -15.54
CA ALA A 73 -12.99 5.72 -16.79
C ALA A 73 -11.48 5.53 -16.55
N ASN A 74 -10.95 4.41 -17.05
CA ASN A 74 -9.53 4.04 -16.92
C ASN A 74 -9.04 3.93 -15.45
N THR A 75 -9.94 3.63 -14.53
CA THR A 75 -9.66 3.45 -13.08
C THR A 75 -10.20 2.09 -12.63
N ALA A 76 -9.31 1.12 -12.50
CA ALA A 76 -9.70 -0.23 -12.13
C ALA A 76 -10.19 -0.26 -10.65
N PRO A 77 -11.30 -0.97 -10.36
CA PRO A 77 -11.84 -1.12 -9.00
C PRO A 77 -10.99 -2.08 -8.14
N VAL A 78 -10.13 -2.87 -8.80
CA VAL A 78 -9.26 -3.87 -8.20
C VAL A 78 -7.87 -3.67 -8.80
N LEU A 79 -6.85 -3.68 -7.95
CA LEU A 79 -5.47 -3.45 -8.37
C LEU A 79 -4.57 -4.47 -7.67
N SER A 80 -3.68 -5.11 -8.44
CA SER A 80 -2.69 -6.04 -7.91
C SER A 80 -1.33 -5.36 -7.89
N LEU A 81 -0.69 -5.26 -6.73
CA LEU A 81 0.68 -4.79 -6.62
C LEU A 81 1.62 -5.99 -6.78
N ILE A 82 2.34 -6.00 -7.90
CA ILE A 82 3.34 -7.01 -8.23
C ILE A 82 4.70 -6.31 -8.22
N THR A 83 5.70 -6.93 -7.62
CA THR A 83 7.05 -6.36 -7.60
C THR A 83 8.04 -7.29 -8.28
N GLN A 84 8.77 -6.78 -9.27
CA GLN A 84 9.81 -7.56 -9.97
C GLN A 84 11.08 -7.70 -9.13
N PHE A 85 11.35 -6.70 -8.27
CA PHE A 85 12.48 -6.68 -7.35
C PHE A 85 11.91 -6.42 -5.95
N GLY A 86 12.31 -7.18 -4.94
CA GLY A 86 11.72 -7.12 -3.59
C GLY A 86 11.52 -5.68 -3.08
N GLY A 87 10.34 -5.39 -2.54
CA GLY A 87 10.02 -4.11 -1.89
C GLY A 87 9.00 -3.22 -2.61
N GLY A 88 8.57 -2.16 -1.92
CA GLY A 88 7.71 -1.09 -2.45
C GLY A 88 6.20 -1.32 -2.37
N LYS A 89 5.72 -2.57 -2.26
CA LYS A 89 4.28 -2.89 -2.16
C LYS A 89 3.66 -2.28 -0.91
N THR A 90 4.15 -2.69 0.27
CA THR A 90 3.73 -2.16 1.57
C THR A 90 3.91 -0.65 1.66
N HIS A 91 4.96 -0.11 1.04
CA HIS A 91 5.20 1.33 0.97
C HIS A 91 4.12 2.06 0.15
N THR A 92 3.71 1.50 -1.00
CA THR A 92 2.60 2.02 -1.82
C THR A 92 1.27 1.97 -1.07
N LEU A 93 0.98 0.84 -0.40
CA LEU A 93 -0.21 0.70 0.45
C LEU A 93 -0.21 1.74 1.58
N THR A 94 0.94 1.95 2.24
CA THR A 94 1.10 2.94 3.32
C THR A 94 0.91 4.37 2.82
N ALA A 95 1.45 4.70 1.64
CA ALA A 95 1.24 6.01 1.02
C ALA A 95 -0.25 6.27 0.76
N LEU A 96 -0.97 5.30 0.20
CA LEU A 96 -2.41 5.39 -0.04
C LEU A 96 -3.22 5.52 1.23
N TYR A 97 -2.87 4.76 2.27
CA TYR A 97 -3.47 4.89 3.60
C TYR A 97 -3.33 6.32 4.13
N HIS A 98 -2.11 6.88 4.11
CA HIS A 98 -1.86 8.24 4.58
C HIS A 98 -2.58 9.31 3.77
N LEU A 99 -2.59 9.19 2.43
CA LEU A 99 -3.31 10.12 1.55
C LEU A 99 -4.81 10.11 1.85
N CYS A 100 -5.43 8.94 1.91
CA CYS A 100 -6.87 8.80 2.13
C CYS A 100 -7.31 9.19 3.54
N ASN A 101 -6.47 8.91 4.56
CA ASN A 101 -6.76 9.30 5.94
C ASN A 101 -6.58 10.80 6.17
N SER A 102 -5.66 11.44 5.43
CA SER A 102 -5.42 12.88 5.53
C SER A 102 -6.35 13.72 4.65
N GLY A 103 -6.91 13.13 3.59
CA GLY A 103 -7.82 13.79 2.64
C GLY A 103 -7.22 15.10 2.10
N ALA A 104 -8.03 16.16 2.04
CA ALA A 104 -7.65 17.49 1.57
C ALA A 104 -6.35 18.04 2.18
N GLY A 105 -6.07 17.71 3.45
CA GLY A 105 -4.86 18.15 4.17
C GLY A 105 -3.57 17.53 3.63
N ALA A 106 -3.67 16.45 2.85
CA ALA A 106 -2.51 15.78 2.28
C ALA A 106 -1.74 16.65 1.27
N LYS A 107 -2.38 17.65 0.68
CA LYS A 107 -1.78 18.54 -0.34
C LYS A 107 -0.50 19.23 0.14
N ASP A 108 -0.38 19.46 1.45
CA ASP A 108 0.75 20.17 2.06
C ASP A 108 1.94 19.24 2.35
N PHE A 109 1.79 17.92 2.17
CA PHE A 109 2.88 16.98 2.32
C PHE A 109 3.82 17.01 1.10
N SER A 110 5.12 16.87 1.38
CA SER A 110 6.19 16.90 0.38
C SER A 110 5.89 15.97 -0.80
N GLY A 111 5.83 16.53 -2.02
CA GLY A 111 5.63 15.79 -3.28
C GLY A 111 4.17 15.47 -3.63
N VAL A 112 3.21 15.66 -2.72
CA VAL A 112 1.80 15.36 -2.99
C VAL A 112 1.20 16.34 -4.02
N ALA A 113 1.49 17.64 -3.92
CA ALA A 113 1.01 18.62 -4.88
C ALA A 113 1.48 18.33 -6.33
N ASP A 114 2.73 17.89 -6.51
CA ASP A 114 3.27 17.51 -7.81
C ASP A 114 2.60 16.22 -8.34
N MET A 115 2.37 15.23 -7.46
CA MET A 115 1.62 14.02 -7.80
C MET A 115 0.19 14.35 -8.22
N MET A 116 -0.51 15.23 -7.49
CA MET A 116 -1.86 15.68 -7.85
C MET A 116 -1.88 16.34 -9.24
N LYS A 117 -0.92 17.23 -9.51
CA LYS A 117 -0.78 17.87 -10.81
C LYS A 117 -0.53 16.85 -11.93
N ALA A 118 0.34 15.87 -11.70
CA ALA A 118 0.66 14.83 -12.68
C ALA A 118 -0.51 13.88 -12.96
N THR A 119 -1.38 13.66 -11.96
CA THR A 119 -2.53 12.74 -12.05
C THR A 119 -3.83 13.44 -12.42
N GLY A 120 -3.85 14.78 -12.45
CA GLY A 120 -5.04 15.58 -12.76
C GLY A 120 -6.05 15.69 -11.60
N LEU A 121 -5.67 15.26 -10.40
CA LEU A 121 -6.52 15.34 -9.21
C LEU A 121 -6.68 16.78 -8.75
N LYS A 122 -7.92 17.19 -8.51
CA LYS A 122 -8.23 18.51 -7.92
C LYS A 122 -8.03 18.51 -6.41
N GLU A 123 -8.36 17.40 -5.77
CA GLU A 123 -8.28 17.21 -4.32
C GLU A 123 -7.93 15.74 -4.03
N ILE A 124 -7.40 15.49 -2.83
CA ILE A 124 -7.19 14.13 -2.34
C ILE A 124 -8.46 13.67 -1.62
N PRO A 125 -9.18 12.65 -2.13
CA PRO A 125 -10.41 12.19 -1.49
C PRO A 125 -10.12 11.58 -0.12
N SER A 126 -10.96 11.90 0.86
CA SER A 126 -11.00 11.15 2.12
C SER A 126 -11.78 9.85 1.93
N ALA A 127 -11.21 8.73 2.37
CA ALA A 127 -11.84 7.42 2.25
C ALA A 127 -11.83 6.66 3.58
N LYS A 128 -12.84 5.81 3.77
CA LYS A 128 -12.81 4.79 4.82
C LYS A 128 -11.85 3.68 4.40
N ALA A 129 -10.74 3.55 5.11
CA ALA A 129 -9.79 2.47 4.88
C ALA A 129 -10.15 1.24 5.73
N ALA A 130 -10.03 0.05 5.13
CA ALA A 130 -9.88 -1.22 5.83
C ALA A 130 -8.60 -1.91 5.36
N ILE A 131 -7.90 -2.49 6.32
CA ILE A 131 -6.55 -3.02 6.16
C ILE A 131 -6.52 -4.46 6.61
N PHE A 132 -5.96 -5.31 5.77
CA PHE A 132 -5.71 -6.71 6.08
C PHE A 132 -4.25 -7.02 5.78
N VAL A 133 -3.50 -7.51 6.77
CA VAL A 133 -2.10 -7.89 6.61
C VAL A 133 -1.96 -9.37 6.94
N GLY A 134 -1.77 -10.21 5.92
CA GLY A 134 -1.87 -11.66 6.08
C GLY A 134 -0.84 -12.28 7.03
N ASN A 135 0.31 -11.62 7.22
CA ASN A 135 1.35 -12.11 8.13
C ASN A 135 1.09 -11.79 9.62
N SER A 136 0.24 -10.81 9.93
CA SER A 136 0.01 -10.33 11.30
C SER A 136 -1.45 -10.43 11.73
N TRP A 137 -2.34 -10.81 10.82
CA TRP A 137 -3.75 -11.02 11.14
C TRP A 137 -3.94 -12.26 12.00
N ASP A 138 -4.70 -12.10 13.08
CA ASP A 138 -5.16 -13.19 13.94
C ASP A 138 -6.65 -12.99 14.25
N ALA A 139 -7.38 -14.10 14.37
CA ALA A 139 -8.78 -14.08 14.75
C ALA A 139 -8.97 -13.47 16.15
N ALA A 140 -9.97 -12.60 16.30
CA ALA A 140 -10.34 -12.00 17.57
C ALA A 140 -11.84 -12.18 17.85
N PRO A 141 -12.30 -12.14 19.11
CA PRO A 141 -13.72 -12.19 19.42
C PRO A 141 -14.51 -11.12 18.66
N GLY A 142 -15.57 -11.54 17.95
CA GLY A 142 -16.36 -10.68 17.07
C GLY A 142 -15.71 -10.37 15.71
N ARG A 143 -14.46 -10.75 15.50
CA ARG A 143 -13.69 -10.56 14.25
C ARG A 143 -12.95 -11.85 13.92
N GLU A 144 -13.68 -12.96 13.96
CA GLU A 144 -13.11 -14.31 13.86
C GLU A 144 -12.64 -14.68 12.44
N THR A 145 -13.00 -13.87 11.44
CA THR A 145 -12.67 -14.11 10.04
C THR A 145 -12.20 -12.82 9.37
N PRO A 146 -11.38 -12.89 8.31
CA PRO A 146 -10.88 -11.71 7.61
C PRO A 146 -11.98 -10.76 7.14
N TRP A 147 -13.09 -11.29 6.64
CA TRP A 147 -14.20 -10.47 6.16
C TRP A 147 -14.98 -9.82 7.30
N MET A 148 -15.15 -10.49 8.45
CA MET A 148 -15.75 -9.87 9.64
C MET A 148 -14.88 -8.75 10.18
N ASP A 149 -13.56 -8.95 10.21
CA ASP A 149 -12.60 -7.90 10.60
C ASP A 149 -12.66 -6.70 9.64
N ILE A 150 -12.65 -6.91 8.33
CA ILE A 150 -12.82 -5.84 7.34
C ILE A 150 -14.15 -5.11 7.52
N ALA A 151 -15.24 -5.84 7.74
CA ALA A 151 -16.55 -5.24 7.96
C ALA A 151 -16.59 -4.37 9.21
N ASP A 152 -15.91 -4.80 10.27
CA ASP A 152 -15.74 -4.02 11.48
C ASP A 152 -14.95 -2.74 11.24
N GLN A 153 -13.81 -2.85 10.56
CA GLN A 153 -12.99 -1.70 10.26
C GLN A 153 -13.78 -0.67 9.45
N LEU A 154 -14.61 -1.11 8.50
CA LEU A 154 -15.42 -0.26 7.62
C LEU A 154 -16.63 0.37 8.32
N ALA A 155 -17.42 -0.40 9.07
CA ALA A 155 -18.72 0.05 9.59
C ALA A 155 -19.02 -0.41 11.04
N GLY A 156 -18.00 -0.84 11.78
CA GLY A 156 -18.13 -1.29 13.16
C GLY A 156 -19.08 -2.48 13.30
N GLU A 157 -19.82 -2.51 14.41
CA GLU A 157 -20.78 -3.57 14.72
C GLU A 157 -21.84 -3.77 13.63
N GLN A 158 -22.33 -2.68 13.03
CA GLN A 158 -23.33 -2.76 11.94
C GLN A 158 -22.76 -3.48 10.72
N GLY A 159 -21.48 -3.25 10.40
CA GLY A 159 -20.79 -3.97 9.34
C GLY A 159 -20.62 -5.45 9.68
N ARG A 160 -20.13 -5.76 10.87
CA ARG A 160 -19.94 -7.15 11.33
C ARG A 160 -21.23 -7.96 11.27
N ALA A 161 -22.35 -7.34 11.66
CA ALA A 161 -23.67 -7.99 11.67
C ALA A 161 -24.15 -8.44 10.28
N LEU A 162 -23.58 -7.92 9.18
CA LEU A 162 -23.90 -8.36 7.82
C LEU A 162 -23.28 -9.71 7.48
N PHE A 163 -22.22 -10.12 8.19
CA PHE A 163 -21.42 -11.29 7.87
C PHE A 163 -21.49 -12.35 8.96
N GLY A 164 -21.29 -13.61 8.55
CA GLY A 164 -21.17 -14.75 9.46
C GLY A 164 -19.79 -15.40 9.34
N LYS A 165 -19.66 -16.62 9.89
CA LYS A 165 -18.42 -17.41 9.84
C LYS A 165 -18.08 -18.00 8.48
N ASN A 166 -18.97 -17.88 7.49
CA ASN A 166 -18.71 -18.27 6.11
C ASN A 166 -18.49 -17.01 5.26
N ALA A 167 -17.72 -17.15 4.19
CA ALA A 167 -17.43 -16.08 3.26
C ALA A 167 -18.72 -15.42 2.75
N PRO A 168 -18.84 -14.09 2.83
CA PRO A 168 -20.05 -13.39 2.42
C PRO A 168 -20.20 -13.42 0.91
N GLY A 169 -21.45 -13.49 0.44
CA GLY A 169 -21.77 -13.33 -0.98
C GLY A 169 -21.64 -11.86 -1.44
N THR A 170 -21.54 -11.66 -2.75
CA THR A 170 -21.40 -10.33 -3.39
C THR A 170 -22.46 -9.33 -2.93
N LYS A 171 -23.71 -9.77 -2.72
CA LYS A 171 -24.79 -8.89 -2.24
C LYS A 171 -24.47 -8.30 -0.87
N ALA A 172 -24.05 -9.13 0.09
CA ALA A 172 -23.75 -8.68 1.45
C ALA A 172 -22.54 -7.74 1.47
N ILE A 173 -21.52 -8.01 0.65
CA ILE A 173 -20.38 -7.09 0.50
C ILE A 173 -20.83 -5.76 -0.10
N GLY A 174 -21.70 -5.78 -1.12
CA GLY A 174 -22.30 -4.56 -1.67
C GLY A 174 -23.15 -3.79 -0.65
N ASP A 175 -23.89 -4.48 0.21
CA ASP A 175 -24.64 -3.89 1.33
C ASP A 175 -23.68 -3.20 2.32
N LEU A 176 -22.55 -3.82 2.66
CA LEU A 176 -21.50 -3.21 3.48
C LEU A 176 -20.90 -1.95 2.83
N LEU A 177 -20.53 -2.00 1.55
CA LEU A 177 -19.97 -0.84 0.84
C LEU A 177 -20.97 0.33 0.81
N ARG A 178 -22.27 0.06 0.64
CA ARG A 178 -23.33 1.09 0.73
C ARG A 178 -23.48 1.63 2.15
N LEU A 179 -23.43 0.76 3.16
CA LEU A 179 -23.55 1.14 4.57
C LEU A 179 -22.47 2.15 4.99
N VAL A 180 -21.25 2.05 4.46
CA VAL A 180 -20.15 2.99 4.76
C VAL A 180 -20.49 4.43 4.33
N GLY A 181 -21.25 4.62 3.25
CA GLY A 181 -21.75 5.93 2.81
C GLY A 181 -20.69 6.93 2.33
N LYS A 182 -19.43 6.52 2.18
CA LYS A 182 -18.29 7.34 1.71
C LYS A 182 -17.30 6.49 0.90
N PRO A 183 -16.30 7.07 0.23
CA PRO A 183 -15.32 6.29 -0.52
C PRO A 183 -14.68 5.20 0.33
N VAL A 184 -14.43 4.04 -0.25
CA VAL A 184 -13.90 2.86 0.45
C VAL A 184 -12.57 2.43 -0.18
N LEU A 185 -11.53 2.40 0.64
CA LEU A 185 -10.23 1.84 0.31
C LEU A 185 -10.04 0.54 1.08
N ILE A 186 -9.76 -0.56 0.39
CA ILE A 186 -9.44 -1.84 1.04
C ILE A 186 -8.03 -2.25 0.63
N LEU A 187 -7.13 -2.37 1.60
CA LEU A 187 -5.73 -2.73 1.38
C LEU A 187 -5.46 -4.11 1.94
N PHE A 188 -5.03 -5.03 1.08
CA PHE A 188 -4.53 -6.34 1.45
C PHE A 188 -3.02 -6.35 1.26
N ASP A 189 -2.28 -6.56 2.34
CA ASP A 189 -0.86 -6.81 2.31
C ASP A 189 -0.54 -8.27 2.65
N GLU A 190 0.51 -8.81 2.07
CA GLU A 190 0.97 -10.20 2.28
C GLU A 190 -0.16 -11.24 2.23
N THR A 191 -1.06 -11.10 1.24
CA THR A 191 -2.29 -11.90 1.11
C THR A 191 -2.03 -13.41 1.11
N LEU A 192 -0.95 -13.84 0.46
CA LEU A 192 -0.58 -15.26 0.36
C LEU A 192 -0.12 -15.83 1.71
N ASN A 193 0.50 -15.02 2.56
CA ASN A 193 0.98 -15.46 3.88
C ASN A 193 -0.18 -15.87 4.80
N TYR A 194 -1.35 -15.25 4.62
CA TYR A 194 -2.56 -15.67 5.33
C TYR A 194 -2.94 -17.12 4.99
N ILE A 195 -2.95 -17.47 3.70
CA ILE A 195 -3.25 -18.84 3.24
C ILE A 195 -2.24 -19.84 3.82
N ALA A 196 -0.96 -19.49 3.83
CA ALA A 196 0.09 -20.33 4.40
C ALA A 196 -0.10 -20.57 5.91
N ARG A 197 -0.57 -19.56 6.66
CA ARG A 197 -0.82 -19.64 8.11
C ARG A 197 -2.14 -20.33 8.46
N HIS A 198 -3.15 -20.23 7.60
CA HIS A 198 -4.52 -20.70 7.83
C HIS A 198 -5.02 -21.60 6.68
N PRO A 199 -4.33 -22.73 6.39
CA PRO A 199 -4.65 -23.58 5.25
C PRO A 199 -6.10 -24.08 5.26
N GLU A 200 -6.69 -24.29 6.44
CA GLU A 200 -8.08 -24.71 6.64
C GLU A 200 -9.12 -23.67 6.19
N GLN A 201 -8.73 -22.39 6.11
CA GLN A 201 -9.61 -21.30 5.69
C GLN A 201 -9.43 -20.89 4.23
N SER A 202 -8.46 -21.46 3.53
CA SER A 202 -8.07 -21.06 2.17
C SER A 202 -9.25 -21.04 1.19
N GLY A 203 -10.13 -22.05 1.24
CA GLY A 203 -11.31 -22.12 0.37
C GLY A 203 -12.34 -21.02 0.64
N GLN A 204 -12.62 -20.72 1.91
CA GLN A 204 -13.52 -19.62 2.29
C GLN A 204 -12.88 -18.27 1.96
N PHE A 205 -11.59 -18.09 2.25
CA PHE A 205 -10.87 -16.88 1.94
C PHE A 205 -10.84 -16.59 0.43
N HIS A 206 -10.54 -17.60 -0.40
CA HIS A 206 -10.63 -17.47 -1.85
C HIS A 206 -12.03 -17.08 -2.33
N SER A 207 -13.08 -17.69 -1.76
CA SER A 207 -14.48 -17.34 -2.07
C SER A 207 -14.80 -15.90 -1.68
N PHE A 208 -14.32 -15.44 -0.54
CA PHE A 208 -14.44 -14.04 -0.11
C PHE A 208 -13.73 -13.09 -1.08
N MET A 209 -12.49 -13.38 -1.46
CA MET A 209 -11.72 -12.58 -2.41
C MET A 209 -12.44 -12.47 -3.76
N GLN A 210 -13.00 -13.58 -4.26
CA GLN A 210 -13.79 -13.59 -5.49
C GLN A 210 -15.06 -12.73 -5.37
N ASN A 211 -15.81 -12.87 -4.28
CA ASN A 211 -17.03 -12.08 -4.09
C ASN A 211 -16.71 -10.59 -3.88
N LEU A 212 -15.60 -10.28 -3.22
CA LEU A 212 -15.13 -8.92 -2.99
C LEU A 212 -14.75 -8.23 -4.29
N THR A 213 -13.96 -8.86 -5.15
CA THR A 213 -13.55 -8.26 -6.43
C THR A 213 -14.75 -7.98 -7.35
N VAL A 214 -15.75 -8.87 -7.34
CA VAL A 214 -17.02 -8.64 -8.06
C VAL A 214 -17.81 -7.48 -7.46
N ALA A 215 -17.92 -7.41 -6.13
CA ALA A 215 -18.65 -6.33 -5.45
C ALA A 215 -18.00 -4.96 -5.71
N LEU A 216 -16.66 -4.88 -5.67
CA LEU A 216 -15.90 -3.67 -5.97
C LEU A 216 -16.13 -3.18 -7.41
N THR A 217 -16.30 -4.10 -8.36
CA THR A 217 -16.60 -3.74 -9.77
C THR A 217 -17.92 -2.98 -9.91
N SER A 218 -18.89 -3.27 -9.04
CA SER A 218 -20.21 -2.63 -9.04
C SER A 218 -20.26 -1.34 -8.20
N ALA A 219 -19.17 -0.98 -7.52
CA ALA A 219 -19.11 0.16 -6.62
C ALA A 219 -18.30 1.31 -7.24
N GLU A 220 -18.93 2.48 -7.40
CA GLU A 220 -18.31 3.63 -8.09
C GLU A 220 -17.12 4.21 -7.32
N ARG A 221 -17.22 4.29 -5.99
CA ARG A 221 -16.23 4.94 -5.11
C ARG A 221 -15.55 3.96 -4.16
N ALA A 222 -15.33 2.73 -4.61
CA ALA A 222 -14.61 1.72 -3.85
C ALA A 222 -13.46 1.13 -4.68
N VAL A 223 -12.34 0.84 -4.01
CA VAL A 223 -11.17 0.24 -4.63
C VAL A 223 -10.45 -0.72 -3.67
N GLY A 224 -10.06 -1.88 -4.20
CA GLY A 224 -9.26 -2.88 -3.49
C GLY A 224 -7.85 -2.97 -4.05
N LEU A 225 -6.83 -2.89 -3.20
CA LEU A 225 -5.44 -3.16 -3.56
C LEU A 225 -4.96 -4.43 -2.89
N PHE A 226 -4.31 -5.28 -3.68
CA PHE A 226 -3.84 -6.58 -3.24
C PHE A 226 -2.34 -6.72 -3.50
N SER A 227 -1.55 -6.83 -2.43
CA SER A 227 -0.15 -7.23 -2.50
C SER A 227 -0.09 -8.73 -2.77
N LEU A 228 0.41 -9.09 -3.95
CA LEU A 228 0.70 -10.47 -4.32
C LEU A 228 2.23 -10.62 -4.51
N PRO A 229 2.84 -11.70 -4.02
CA PRO A 229 4.25 -11.99 -4.32
C PRO A 229 4.41 -12.29 -5.81
N ALA A 230 5.54 -11.87 -6.39
CA ALA A 230 5.86 -12.13 -7.79
C ALA A 230 6.77 -13.36 -7.99
N SER A 231 7.53 -13.77 -6.97
CA SER A 231 8.53 -14.83 -7.09
C SER A 231 8.14 -16.08 -6.29
N PRO A 232 8.20 -17.28 -6.92
CA PRO A 232 8.00 -18.60 -6.29
C PRO A 232 9.10 -19.04 -5.32
N THR A 233 10.21 -18.29 -5.24
CA THR A 233 11.40 -18.73 -4.52
C THR A 233 11.04 -18.95 -3.04
N GLU A 234 10.98 -20.23 -2.64
CA GLU A 234 10.60 -20.73 -1.31
C GLU A 234 9.10 -21.05 -1.07
N MET A 235 8.32 -21.36 -2.11
CA MET A 235 6.92 -21.81 -1.96
C MET A 235 6.72 -23.31 -2.16
N THR A 236 5.82 -23.90 -1.38
CA THR A 236 5.34 -25.28 -1.59
C THR A 236 4.43 -25.35 -2.83
N GLU A 237 4.30 -26.53 -3.44
CA GLU A 237 3.40 -26.74 -4.60
C GLU A 237 1.95 -26.30 -4.29
N GLU A 238 1.45 -26.61 -3.09
CA GLU A 238 0.12 -26.20 -2.65
C GLU A 238 -0.03 -24.67 -2.56
N LEU A 239 1.00 -23.97 -2.07
CA LEU A 239 0.96 -22.52 -1.96
C LEU A 239 1.04 -21.85 -3.34
N LEU A 240 1.75 -22.46 -4.29
CA LEU A 240 1.78 -22.02 -5.69
C LEU A 240 0.40 -22.12 -6.34
N GLU A 241 -0.34 -23.22 -6.11
CA GLU A 241 -1.72 -23.33 -6.60
C GLU A 241 -2.63 -22.23 -6.05
N TRP A 242 -2.46 -21.87 -4.78
CA TRP A 242 -3.22 -20.79 -4.17
C TRP A 242 -2.83 -19.41 -4.69
N GLN A 243 -1.54 -19.17 -4.92
CA GLN A 243 -1.06 -17.96 -5.58
C GLN A 243 -1.68 -17.81 -6.97
N ASP A 244 -1.71 -18.89 -7.75
CA ASP A 244 -2.34 -18.91 -9.08
C ASP A 244 -3.84 -18.62 -9.01
N LYS A 245 -4.54 -19.24 -8.05
CA LYS A 245 -5.98 -19.01 -7.82
C LYS A 245 -6.24 -17.54 -7.46
N LEU A 246 -5.49 -16.97 -6.52
CA LEU A 246 -5.62 -15.57 -6.12
C LEU A 246 -5.29 -14.61 -7.27
N THR A 247 -4.21 -14.85 -8.00
CA THR A 247 -3.80 -14.02 -9.14
C THR A 247 -4.87 -14.02 -10.22
N LYS A 248 -5.48 -15.17 -10.52
CA LYS A 248 -6.61 -15.27 -11.46
C LYS A 248 -7.85 -14.49 -10.99
N VAL A 249 -8.18 -14.58 -9.70
CA VAL A 249 -9.33 -13.88 -9.12
C VAL A 249 -9.15 -12.36 -9.17
N VAL A 250 -7.97 -11.87 -8.78
CA VAL A 250 -7.65 -10.43 -8.76
C VAL A 250 -7.48 -9.92 -10.19
N GLY A 251 -6.74 -10.63 -11.04
CA GLY A 251 -6.44 -10.22 -12.41
C GLY A 251 -7.62 -10.25 -13.38
N ARG A 252 -8.70 -10.99 -13.06
CA ARG A 252 -9.91 -11.03 -13.91
C ARG A 252 -10.57 -9.65 -14.08
N VAL A 253 -10.55 -8.84 -13.03
CA VAL A 253 -11.17 -7.50 -13.00
C VAL A 253 -10.18 -6.40 -12.63
N GLY A 254 -8.95 -6.78 -12.30
CA GLY A 254 -7.91 -5.89 -11.82
C GLY A 254 -6.87 -5.53 -12.86
N LYS A 255 -6.13 -4.46 -12.57
CA LYS A 255 -4.92 -4.08 -13.32
C LYS A 255 -3.69 -4.43 -12.48
N ASP A 256 -2.72 -5.08 -13.11
CA ASP A 256 -1.42 -5.35 -12.51
C ASP A 256 -0.55 -4.08 -12.52
N LEU A 257 0.00 -3.78 -11.35
CA LEU A 257 0.80 -2.59 -11.08
C LEU A 257 2.20 -3.01 -10.68
N VAL A 258 3.16 -2.71 -11.56
CA VAL A 258 4.59 -2.98 -11.28
C VAL A 258 5.15 -1.85 -10.43
N VAL A 259 5.74 -2.20 -9.29
CA VAL A 259 6.04 -1.23 -8.22
C VAL A 259 7.35 -0.46 -8.39
N ASN A 260 8.33 -0.92 -9.19
CA ASN A 260 9.60 -0.20 -9.36
C ASN A 260 10.23 -0.39 -10.75
N ASP A 261 10.91 0.65 -11.21
CA ASP A 261 11.96 0.62 -12.24
C ASP A 261 13.33 0.57 -11.53
N ALA A 262 14.24 -0.31 -11.97
CA ALA A 262 15.57 -0.46 -11.38
C ALA A 262 16.38 0.87 -11.35
N SER A 263 16.06 1.79 -12.26
CA SER A 263 16.69 3.11 -12.33
C SER A 263 16.34 4.04 -11.15
N GLU A 264 15.22 3.80 -10.45
CA GLU A 264 14.74 4.66 -9.36
C GLU A 264 15.21 4.24 -7.96
N VAL A 265 15.82 3.05 -7.84
CA VAL A 265 16.31 2.49 -6.56
C VAL A 265 17.36 3.41 -5.92
N SER A 266 18.22 4.02 -6.74
CA SER A 266 19.27 4.94 -6.29
C SER A 266 18.70 6.16 -5.54
N GLU A 267 17.60 6.72 -6.04
CA GLU A 267 16.93 7.87 -5.43
C GLU A 267 16.16 7.50 -4.16
N ILE A 268 15.57 6.31 -4.12
CA ILE A 268 14.93 5.76 -2.91
C ILE A 268 15.96 5.60 -1.80
N VAL A 269 17.09 4.96 -2.10
CA VAL A 269 18.19 4.77 -1.15
C VAL A 269 18.75 6.12 -0.71
N ARG A 270 18.96 7.06 -1.63
CA ARG A 270 19.46 8.40 -1.32
C ARG A 270 18.56 9.13 -0.32
N ARG A 271 17.24 9.16 -0.53
CA ARG A 271 16.31 9.82 0.39
C ARG A 271 16.22 9.13 1.75
N ARG A 272 16.48 7.82 1.80
CA ARG A 272 16.47 7.04 3.05
C ARG A 272 17.76 7.20 3.85
N LEU A 273 18.92 7.37 3.21
CA LEU A 273 20.21 7.50 3.88
C LEU A 273 20.59 8.95 4.24
N PHE A 274 20.13 9.94 3.48
CA PHE A 274 20.59 11.32 3.64
C PHE A 274 19.44 12.25 4.02
N GLU A 275 19.70 13.10 5.02
CA GLU A 275 18.84 14.23 5.39
C GLU A 275 18.99 15.36 4.36
N ASN A 276 20.24 15.62 3.94
CA ASN A 276 20.57 16.58 2.90
C ASN A 276 21.57 15.96 1.92
N ALA A 277 21.23 15.95 0.63
CA ALA A 277 22.11 15.43 -0.43
C ALA A 277 22.86 16.53 -1.19
N GLY A 278 22.84 17.77 -0.69
CA GLY A 278 23.45 18.94 -1.32
C GLY A 278 22.65 19.49 -2.52
N ARG A 279 23.07 20.66 -3.02
CA ARG A 279 22.48 21.31 -4.21
C ARG A 279 22.89 20.57 -5.50
N ASP A 280 22.02 20.61 -6.51
CA ASP A 280 22.26 19.91 -7.79
C ASP A 280 23.49 20.39 -8.56
N SER A 281 23.89 21.65 -8.38
CA SER A 281 25.15 22.17 -8.95
C SER A 281 26.37 21.45 -8.37
N MET A 282 26.33 21.10 -7.08
CA MET A 282 27.42 20.41 -6.39
C MET A 282 27.42 18.91 -6.71
N LYS A 283 26.26 18.28 -6.81
CA LYS A 283 26.14 16.89 -7.28
C LYS A 283 26.77 16.74 -8.68
N ARG A 284 26.43 17.65 -9.60
CA ARG A 284 27.01 17.69 -10.96
C ARG A 284 28.52 17.92 -10.95
N ALA A 285 29.02 18.79 -10.07
CA ALA A 285 30.46 19.03 -9.93
C ALA A 285 31.20 17.80 -9.40
N ALA A 286 30.66 17.12 -8.37
CA ALA A 286 31.21 15.90 -7.82
C ALA A 286 31.19 14.74 -8.84
N SER A 287 30.04 14.50 -9.50
CA SER A 287 29.94 13.44 -10.52
C SER A 287 30.97 13.60 -11.65
N ARG A 288 31.22 14.84 -12.12
CA ARG A 288 32.26 15.11 -13.13
C ARG A 288 33.68 14.80 -12.67
N GLN A 289 33.94 14.87 -11.36
CA GLN A 289 35.26 14.61 -10.79
C GLN A 289 35.56 13.11 -10.66
N PHE A 290 34.51 12.28 -10.55
CA PHE A 290 34.60 10.83 -10.36
C PHE A 290 34.14 10.00 -11.58
N SER A 291 33.76 10.65 -12.69
CA SER A 291 33.34 9.99 -13.93
C SER A 291 34.50 9.61 -14.87
N ASN A 292 35.68 9.31 -14.32
CA ASN A 292 36.81 8.78 -15.09
C ASN A 292 36.68 7.27 -15.26
#